data_AF-A0AAU3WE42-F1
#
_entry.id   AF-A0AAU3WE42-F1
#
_cell.length_a   1.000
_cell.length_b   1.000
_cell.length_c   1.000
_cell.angle_alpha   90.00
_cell.angle_beta   90.00
_cell.angle_gamma   90.00
#
_symmetry.space_group_name_H-M   'P 1'
#
loop_
_entity.id
_entity.type
_entity.pdbx_description
1 polymer ?
#
loop_
_entity_poly.entity_id
_entity_poly.type
_entity_poly.pdbx_seq_one_letter_code
_entity_poly.pdbx_strand_id
1 'polypeptide(L)'
;MTQGRKIAVIVLAVVGILSTPLIWLLGSPGAGQLAGASIQAAVAIAALVWALFQHPSSTSPTDRATRTGKASRGGVTGIRRPGGRGRGSATAKRTGEASGKNSVSGIDYSN
;
A
#
# COMPACT_ATOMS: atom_id res chain seq x y z
N MET A 1 -7.82 10.48 14.98
CA MET A 1 -6.39 10.87 15.02
C MET A 1 -5.76 10.52 13.67
N THR A 2 -5.25 11.52 12.94
CA THR A 2 -4.64 11.35 11.61
C THR A 2 -3.29 10.63 11.70
N GLN A 3 -2.92 9.87 10.66
CA GLN A 3 -1.71 9.03 10.65
C GLN A 3 -0.43 9.81 10.96
N GLY A 4 -0.31 11.04 10.46
CA GLY A 4 0.83 11.92 10.73
C GLY A 4 1.03 12.25 12.21
N ARG A 5 -0.06 12.36 12.98
CA ARG A 5 0.03 12.62 14.43
C ARG A 5 0.52 11.40 15.21
N LYS A 6 0.22 10.18 14.76
CA LYS A 6 0.74 8.95 15.37
C LYS A 6 2.23 8.78 15.07
N ILE A 7 2.66 9.05 13.84
CA ILE A 7 4.08 8.99 13.44
C ILE A 7 4.90 10.00 14.24
N ALA A 8 4.43 11.25 14.36
CA ALA A 8 5.12 12.28 15.13
C ALA A 8 5.28 11.89 16.61
N VAL A 9 4.27 11.27 17.23
CA VAL A 9 4.34 10.81 18.63
C VAL A 9 5.32 9.65 18.78
N ILE A 10 5.35 8.70 17.85
CA ILE A 10 6.29 7.58 17.88
C ILE A 10 7.73 8.10 17.73
N VAL A 11 7.97 9.03 16.81
CA VAL A 11 9.29 9.63 16.61
C VAL A 11 9.75 10.39 17.85
N LEU A 12 8.88 11.21 18.46
CA LEU A 12 9.20 11.93 19.70
C LEU A 12 9.51 10.98 20.87
N ALA A 13 8.75 9.90 21.01
CA ALA A 13 8.99 8.90 22.04
C ALA A 13 10.34 8.17 21.84
N VAL A 14 10.66 7.80 20.59
CA VAL A 14 11.95 7.16 20.25
C VAL A 14 13.12 8.10 20.53
N VAL A 15 13.03 9.37 20.12
CA VAL A 15 14.06 10.38 20.42
C VAL A 15 14.22 10.56 21.93
N GLY A 16 13.12 10.64 22.69
CA GLY A 16 13.16 10.74 24.14
C GLY A 16 13.86 9.56 24.82
N ILE A 17 13.56 8.33 24.40
CA ILE A 17 14.16 7.11 24.96
C ILE A 17 15.65 7.01 24.63
N LEU A 18 16.05 7.45 23.43
CA LEU A 18 17.46 7.46 22.99
C LEU A 18 18.28 8.56 23.66
N SER A 19 17.64 9.63 24.13
CA SER A 19 18.31 10.74 24.82
C SER A 19 18.79 10.37 26.23
N THR A 20 18.07 9.49 26.91
CA THR A 20 18.33 9.08 28.31
C THR A 20 19.67 8.36 28.52
N PRO A 21 20.09 7.40 27.68
CA PRO A 21 21.40 6.74 27.82
C PRO A 21 22.57 7.63 27.38
N LEU A 22 22.36 8.64 26.53
CA LEU A 22 23.39 9.59 26.12
C LEU A 22 23.96 10.40 27.28
N ILE A 23 23.14 10.70 28.31
CA ILE A 23 23.56 11.38 29.54
C ILE A 23 24.41 10.45 30.43
N TRP A 24 24.14 9.14 30.42
CA TRP A 24 24.93 8.12 31.13
C TRP A 24 26.27 7.80 30.46
N LEU A 25 26.38 8.07 29.16
CA LEU A 25 27.53 7.76 28.32
C LEU A 25 28.73 8.70 28.53
N LEU A 26 28.54 9.86 29.18
CA LEU A 26 29.58 10.88 29.34
C LEU A 26 30.63 10.59 30.43
N GLY A 27 30.52 9.48 31.17
CA GLY A 27 31.35 9.25 32.37
C GLY A 27 31.92 7.86 32.63
N SER A 28 31.76 6.86 31.74
CA SER A 28 32.16 5.48 32.07
C SER A 28 32.92 4.72 30.96
N PRO A 29 34.02 3.99 31.27
CA PRO A 29 34.73 3.17 30.29
C PRO A 29 33.84 2.00 29.85
N GLY A 30 33.45 1.95 28.58
CA GLY A 30 32.49 0.99 28.04
C GLY A 30 31.25 1.64 27.39
N ALA A 31 31.11 2.95 27.58
CA ALA A 31 30.08 3.78 26.96
C ALA A 31 29.94 3.55 25.44
N GLY A 32 31.06 3.48 24.71
CA GLY A 32 31.04 3.29 23.25
C GLY A 32 30.43 1.96 22.78
N GLN A 33 30.64 0.86 23.51
CA GLN A 33 30.05 -0.44 23.16
C GLN A 33 28.55 -0.46 23.46
N LEU A 34 28.13 0.13 24.59
CA LEU A 34 26.73 0.28 24.95
C LEU A 34 25.99 1.20 23.98
N ALA A 35 26.62 2.29 23.54
CA ALA A 35 26.07 3.16 22.49
C ALA A 35 25.95 2.44 21.16
N GLY A 36 26.98 1.72 20.72
CA GLY A 36 26.95 0.95 19.47
C GLY A 36 25.83 -0.09 19.47
N ALA A 37 25.73 -0.87 20.55
CA ALA A 37 24.66 -1.87 20.72
C ALA A 37 23.27 -1.22 20.75
N SER A 38 23.13 -0.07 21.41
CA SER A 38 21.87 0.66 21.51
C SER A 38 21.43 1.26 20.18
N ILE A 39 22.36 1.84 19.40
CA ILE A 39 22.10 2.33 18.05
C ILE A 39 21.73 1.18 17.13
N GLN A 40 22.47 0.06 17.18
CA GLN A 40 22.16 -1.12 16.38
C GLN A 40 20.77 -1.68 16.69
N ALA A 41 20.41 -1.78 17.97
CA ALA A 41 19.07 -2.20 18.40
C ALA A 41 17.99 -1.22 17.91
N ALA A 42 18.23 0.09 18.01
CA ALA A 42 17.30 1.10 17.54
C ALA A 42 17.07 1.03 16.03
N VAL A 43 18.14 0.88 15.24
CA VAL A 43 18.06 0.72 13.78
C VAL A 43 17.33 -0.58 13.41
N ALA A 44 17.59 -1.68 14.12
CA ALA A 44 16.89 -2.95 13.89
C ALA A 44 15.38 -2.85 14.16
N ILE A 45 14.99 -2.19 15.26
CA ILE A 45 13.58 -1.95 15.58
C ILE A 45 12.94 -1.03 14.53
N ALA A 46 13.63 0.04 14.12
CA ALA A 46 13.14 0.94 13.08
C ALA A 46 12.94 0.21 11.74
N ALA A 47 13.88 -0.65 11.36
CA ALA A 47 13.79 -1.48 10.16
C ALA A 47 12.62 -2.47 10.23
N LEU A 48 12.39 -3.10 11.39
CA LEU A 48 11.25 -4.00 11.60
C LEU A 48 9.91 -3.25 11.50
N VAL A 49 9.82 -2.09 12.16
CA VAL A 49 8.64 -1.23 12.08
C VAL A 49 8.40 -0.80 10.63
N TRP A 50 9.44 -0.36 9.93
CA TRP A 50 9.36 -0.01 8.51
C TRP A 50 8.87 -1.20 7.68
N ALA A 51 9.42 -2.39 7.87
CA ALA A 51 8.99 -3.59 7.18
C ALA A 51 7.51 -3.95 7.43
N LEU A 52 7.01 -3.77 8.65
CA LEU A 52 5.59 -3.97 8.96
C LEU A 52 4.69 -2.92 8.29
N PHE A 53 5.18 -1.70 8.10
CA PHE A 53 4.44 -0.64 7.40
C PHE A 53 4.59 -0.68 5.88
N GLN A 54 5.62 -1.35 5.36
CA GLN A 54 5.73 -1.74 3.96
C GLN A 54 4.70 -2.82 3.64
N HIS A 55 3.42 -2.44 3.69
CA HIS A 55 2.39 -3.20 3.01
C HIS A 55 2.81 -3.24 1.54
N PRO A 56 2.96 -4.43 0.93
CA PRO A 56 3.06 -4.49 -0.51
C PRO A 56 1.81 -3.77 -1.00
N SER A 57 1.99 -2.64 -1.69
CA SER A 57 0.90 -2.02 -2.42
C SER A 57 0.29 -3.18 -3.19
N SER A 58 -0.97 -3.50 -2.90
CA SER A 58 -1.70 -4.48 -3.69
C SER A 58 -1.93 -3.79 -5.03
N THR A 59 -0.87 -3.71 -5.83
CA THR A 59 -0.85 -3.41 -7.25
C THR A 59 -1.46 -4.62 -7.95
N SER A 60 -2.61 -5.07 -7.47
CA SER A 60 -3.50 -5.78 -8.36
C SER A 60 -3.94 -4.73 -9.38
N PRO A 61 -3.92 -5.07 -10.68
CA PRO A 61 -4.32 -4.15 -11.73
C PRO A 61 -5.67 -3.53 -11.40
N THR A 62 -5.69 -2.20 -11.24
CA THR A 62 -6.94 -1.45 -11.12
C THR A 62 -7.40 -1.14 -12.54
N ASP A 63 -8.18 -2.06 -13.10
CA ASP A 63 -8.68 -1.88 -14.45
C ASP A 63 -9.81 -0.86 -14.41
N ARG A 64 -9.69 0.19 -15.23
CA ARG A 64 -10.66 1.29 -15.27
C ARG A 64 -11.09 1.57 -16.70
N ALA A 65 -12.38 1.40 -16.96
CA ALA A 65 -13.02 1.81 -18.20
C ALA A 65 -13.98 2.97 -17.91
N THR A 66 -13.78 4.11 -18.57
CA THR A 66 -14.64 5.28 -18.42
C THR A 66 -15.04 5.84 -19.77
N ARG A 67 -16.34 6.13 -19.95
CA ARG A 67 -16.86 6.78 -21.17
C ARG A 67 -16.49 6.01 -22.44
N THR A 68 -16.78 4.72 -22.44
CA THR A 68 -16.59 3.87 -23.62
C THR A 68 -17.72 4.09 -24.63
N GLY A 69 -17.42 3.83 -25.90
CA GLY A 69 -18.37 3.97 -27.01
C GLY A 69 -19.40 2.85 -27.10
N LYS A 70 -20.15 2.82 -28.21
CA LYS A 70 -21.13 1.76 -28.49
C LYS A 70 -20.49 0.57 -29.22
N ALA A 71 -20.92 -0.63 -28.88
CA ALA A 71 -20.65 -1.85 -29.65
C ALA A 71 -21.98 -2.36 -30.21
N SER A 72 -22.05 -2.65 -31.51
CA SER A 72 -23.32 -2.99 -32.18
C SER A 72 -23.32 -4.34 -32.90
N ARG A 73 -22.22 -5.11 -32.80
CA ARG A 73 -22.06 -6.43 -33.43
C ARG A 73 -21.71 -7.52 -32.40
N GLY A 74 -22.08 -7.34 -31.14
CA GLY A 74 -21.61 -8.16 -30.03
C GLY A 74 -20.32 -7.62 -29.39
N GLY A 75 -20.01 -8.05 -28.17
CA GLY A 75 -18.80 -7.68 -27.44
C GLY A 75 -19.02 -6.80 -26.21
N VAL A 76 -17.91 -6.32 -25.62
CA VAL A 76 -17.91 -5.66 -24.31
C VAL A 76 -17.57 -4.18 -24.45
N THR A 77 -18.48 -3.29 -24.05
CA THR A 77 -18.21 -1.82 -24.01
C THR A 77 -17.57 -1.41 -22.69
N GLY A 78 -16.73 -2.23 -22.09
CA GLY A 78 -16.08 -1.96 -20.82
C GLY A 78 -14.88 -2.87 -20.60
N ILE A 79 -14.83 -3.59 -19.48
CA ILE A 79 -13.65 -4.43 -19.14
C ILE A 79 -14.02 -5.89 -19.36
N ARG A 80 -13.21 -6.65 -20.12
CA ARG A 80 -13.32 -8.11 -20.21
C ARG A 80 -12.19 -8.76 -19.43
N ARG A 81 -12.52 -9.59 -18.44
CA ARG A 81 -11.58 -10.40 -17.66
C ARG A 81 -11.86 -11.89 -17.84
N PRO A 82 -11.28 -12.52 -18.87
CA PRO A 82 -11.32 -13.97 -19.02
C PRO A 82 -10.47 -14.57 -17.90
N GLY A 83 -11.09 -15.27 -16.94
CA GLY A 83 -10.45 -15.76 -15.72
C GLY A 83 -11.13 -15.31 -14.42
N GLY A 84 -12.21 -14.53 -14.51
CA GLY A 84 -13.06 -14.19 -13.37
C GLY A 84 -12.61 -12.95 -12.58
N ARG A 85 -13.15 -12.81 -11.36
CA ARG A 85 -13.05 -11.55 -10.58
C ARG A 85 -11.62 -11.23 -10.09
N GLY A 86 -10.72 -12.22 -10.07
CA GLY A 86 -9.31 -12.05 -9.68
C GLY A 86 -9.12 -11.41 -8.29
N ARG A 87 -7.88 -11.01 -7.95
CA ARG A 87 -7.58 -10.22 -6.74
C ARG A 87 -7.62 -8.69 -6.97
N GLY A 88 -7.84 -8.25 -8.21
CA GLY A 88 -7.82 -6.83 -8.59
C GLY A 88 -9.18 -6.18 -8.69
N SER A 89 -9.25 -4.90 -8.34
CA SER A 89 -10.43 -4.07 -8.54
C SER A 89 -10.66 -3.78 -10.02
N ALA A 90 -11.91 -3.81 -10.46
CA ALA A 90 -12.32 -3.40 -11.80
C ALA A 90 -13.47 -2.40 -11.67
N THR A 91 -13.33 -1.24 -12.32
CA THR A 91 -14.34 -0.18 -12.29
C THR A 91 -14.71 0.25 -13.70
N ALA A 92 -15.96 0.01 -14.09
CA ALA A 92 -16.54 0.50 -15.33
C ALA A 92 -17.54 1.61 -15.02
N LYS A 93 -17.39 2.80 -15.61
CA LYS A 93 -18.28 3.94 -15.36
C LYS A 93 -18.65 4.65 -16.66
N ARG A 94 -19.95 4.94 -16.84
CA ARG A 94 -20.50 5.49 -18.09
C ARG A 94 -20.08 4.64 -19.30
N THR A 95 -20.29 3.33 -19.21
CA THR A 95 -20.04 2.47 -20.36
C THR A 95 -21.13 2.67 -21.41
N GLY A 96 -20.73 2.73 -22.68
CA GLY A 96 -21.68 2.87 -23.79
C GLY A 96 -22.54 1.63 -23.97
N GLU A 97 -23.53 1.73 -24.85
CA GLU A 97 -24.49 0.66 -25.16
C GLU A 97 -23.82 -0.49 -25.93
N ALA A 98 -24.08 -1.74 -25.52
CA ALA A 98 -23.59 -2.94 -26.18
C ALA A 98 -24.79 -3.74 -26.74
N SER A 99 -24.83 -3.98 -28.05
CA SER A 99 -25.90 -4.72 -28.73
C SER A 99 -25.35 -5.78 -29.70
N GLY A 100 -26.09 -6.90 -29.85
CA GLY A 100 -25.68 -8.11 -30.57
C GLY A 100 -25.51 -9.33 -29.66
N LYS A 101 -25.17 -10.49 -30.23
CA LYS A 101 -24.98 -11.75 -29.47
C LYS A 101 -23.77 -11.64 -28.54
N ASN A 102 -23.90 -12.07 -27.29
CA ASN A 102 -22.88 -11.96 -26.23
C ASN A 102 -22.40 -10.51 -25.97
N SER A 103 -23.35 -9.57 -25.91
CA SER A 103 -23.04 -8.16 -25.61
C SER A 103 -23.06 -7.87 -24.12
N VAL A 104 -22.05 -7.15 -23.62
CA VAL A 104 -21.99 -6.73 -22.22
C VAL A 104 -21.63 -5.24 -22.14
N SER A 105 -22.47 -4.45 -21.49
CA SER A 105 -22.09 -3.11 -21.06
C SER A 105 -21.62 -3.17 -19.61
N GLY A 106 -20.38 -2.76 -19.35
CA GLY A 106 -19.78 -2.82 -18.01
C GLY A 106 -18.62 -3.80 -17.93
N ILE A 107 -18.68 -4.75 -17.01
CA ILE A 107 -17.57 -5.70 -16.77
C ILE A 107 -18.05 -7.11 -17.10
N ASP A 108 -17.33 -7.74 -18.03
CA ASP A 108 -17.55 -9.12 -18.43
C ASP A 108 -16.50 -10.04 -17.80
N TYR A 109 -16.98 -11.07 -17.11
CA TYR A 109 -16.15 -12.11 -16.48
C TYR A 109 -16.31 -13.47 -17.17
N SER A 110 -17.04 -13.53 -18.28
CA SER A 110 -17.21 -14.75 -19.05
C SER A 110 -15.89 -15.16 -19.70
N ASN A 111 -15.72 -16.48 -19.86
CA ASN A 111 -14.56 -17.09 -20.47
C ASN A 111 -14.72 -17.06 -21.99
#